data_AF-A0A6J4VCQ4-F1
#
_entry.id   AF-A0A6J4VCQ4-F1
#
_cell.length_a   1.000
_cell.length_b   1.000
_cell.length_c   1.000
_cell.angle_alpha   90.00
_cell.angle_beta   90.00
_cell.angle_gamma   90.00
#
_symmetry.space_group_name_H-M   'P 1'
#
loop_
_entity.id
_entity.type
_entity.pdbx_description
1 polymer ?
#
loop_
_entity_poly.entity_id
_entity_poly.type
_entity_poly.pdbx_seq_one_letter_code
_entity_poly.pdbx_strand_id
1 'polypeptide(L)'
;MVSKESRMLTALRAPGGLDTHWLTEDVPYGLATWGLIGDALGVETPTIDALVTLASAVLRTDFRAVARGLDELGLAGQDAAGMVAAARG
;
A
#
# COMPACT_ATOMS: atom_id res chain seq x y z
N MET A 1 17.05 3.10 30.10
CA MET A 1 15.76 2.95 30.80
C MET A 1 14.68 2.80 29.74
N VAL A 2 14.19 1.57 29.53
CA VAL A 2 13.18 1.26 28.51
C VAL A 2 11.81 1.42 29.15
N SER A 3 10.96 2.29 28.59
CA SER A 3 9.63 2.59 29.14
C SER A 3 8.69 1.39 28.99
N LYS A 4 7.60 1.37 29.77
CA LYS A 4 6.62 0.27 29.77
C LYS A 4 5.96 0.11 28.40
N GLU A 5 5.81 1.21 27.66
CA GLU A 5 5.31 1.22 26.27
C GLU A 5 6.28 0.49 25.33
N SER A 6 7.59 0.71 25.48
CA SER A 6 8.59 0.06 24.63
C SER A 6 8.66 -1.46 24.85
N ARG A 7 8.36 -1.96 26.05
CA ARG A 7 8.22 -3.42 26.28
C ARG A 7 7.03 -4.03 25.53
N MET A 8 5.95 -3.28 25.36
CA MET A 8 4.77 -3.74 24.61
C MET A 8 5.08 -3.84 23.11
N LEU A 9 5.81 -2.86 22.56
CA LEU A 9 6.26 -2.86 21.17
C LEU A 9 7.29 -3.98 20.88
N THR A 10 8.20 -4.27 21.81
CA THR A 10 9.16 -5.39 21.67
C THR A 10 8.48 -6.77 21.78
N ALA A 11 7.31 -6.85 22.42
CA ALA A 11 6.54 -8.10 22.53
C ALA A 11 5.74 -8.43 21.26
N LEU A 12 5.54 -7.47 20.36
CA LEU A 12 5.06 -7.73 19.00
C LEU A 12 6.19 -8.41 18.23
N ARG A 13 6.24 -9.74 18.30
CA ARG A 13 7.04 -10.52 17.36
C ARG A 13 6.52 -10.20 15.97
N ALA A 14 7.39 -9.74 15.08
CA ALA A 14 7.15 -9.88 13.65
C ALA A 14 6.72 -11.33 13.41
N PRO A 15 5.66 -11.59 12.63
CA PRO A 15 5.22 -12.96 12.37
C PRO A 15 6.41 -13.81 11.93
N GLY A 16 6.49 -15.05 12.40
CA GLY A 16 7.63 -15.92 12.13
C GLY A 16 7.80 -16.31 10.65
N GLY A 17 6.88 -15.88 9.78
CA GLY A 17 6.93 -16.04 8.33
C GLY A 17 6.77 -14.68 7.65
N LEU A 18 7.36 -14.56 6.46
CA LEU A 18 7.27 -13.34 5.64
C LEU A 18 5.87 -13.14 5.03
N ASP A 19 5.08 -14.21 4.94
CA ASP A 19 3.71 -14.19 4.42
C ASP A 19 2.74 -13.67 5.48
N THR A 20 2.74 -12.36 5.65
CA THR A 20 1.93 -11.67 6.65
C THR A 20 0.87 -10.83 5.97
N HIS A 21 -0.29 -10.66 6.60
CA HIS A 21 -1.35 -9.78 6.08
C HIS A 21 -0.84 -8.36 5.81
N TRP A 22 0.10 -7.85 6.63
CA TRP A 22 0.77 -6.56 6.40
C TRP A 22 1.43 -6.45 5.03
N LEU A 23 1.86 -7.55 4.42
CA LEU A 23 2.42 -7.55 3.07
C LEU A 23 1.41 -7.98 2.02
N THR A 24 0.62 -9.02 2.27
CA THR A 24 -0.31 -9.54 1.26
C THR A 24 -1.56 -8.68 1.08
N GLU A 25 -1.91 -7.83 2.06
CA GLU A 25 -3.07 -6.94 2.00
C GLU A 25 -2.64 -5.49 1.76
N ASP A 26 -1.76 -4.94 2.61
CA ASP A 26 -1.43 -3.50 2.54
C ASP A 26 -0.61 -3.14 1.30
N VAL A 27 0.16 -4.07 0.72
CA VAL A 27 0.97 -3.77 -0.46
C VAL A 27 0.10 -3.64 -1.72
N PRO A 28 -0.72 -4.65 -2.10
CA PRO A 28 -1.55 -4.52 -3.31
C PRO A 28 -2.73 -3.55 -3.13
N TYR A 29 -3.37 -3.50 -1.96
CA TYR A 29 -4.58 -2.70 -1.75
C TYR A 29 -4.31 -1.30 -1.18
N GLY A 30 -3.19 -1.12 -0.48
CA GLY A 30 -2.74 0.16 0.02
C GLY A 30 -1.70 0.78 -0.92
N LEU A 31 -0.45 0.34 -0.80
CA LEU A 31 0.70 0.99 -1.44
C LEU A 31 0.58 1.06 -2.96
N ALA A 32 0.36 -0.07 -3.63
CA ALA A 32 0.27 -0.10 -5.08
C ALA A 32 -0.92 0.72 -5.59
N THR A 33 -2.08 0.62 -4.93
CA THR A 33 -3.26 1.48 -5.20
C THR A 33 -2.94 2.97 -5.09
N TRP A 34 -2.23 3.38 -4.03
CA TRP A 34 -1.81 4.78 -3.87
C TRP A 34 -0.83 5.23 -4.95
N GLY A 35 0.04 4.33 -5.41
CA GLY A 35 0.90 4.57 -6.58
C GLY A 35 0.08 4.88 -7.84
N LEU A 36 -0.95 4.07 -8.12
CA LEU A 36 -1.85 4.27 -9.28
C LEU A 36 -2.59 5.61 -9.22
N ILE A 37 -3.02 6.04 -8.03
CA ILE A 37 -3.64 7.37 -7.84
C ILE A 37 -2.61 8.46 -8.12
N GLY A 38 -1.38 8.31 -7.63
CA GLY A 38 -0.27 9.22 -7.92
C GLY A 38 -0.04 9.36 -9.43
N ASP A 39 0.09 8.24 -10.14
CA ASP A 39 0.30 8.20 -11.60
C ASP A 39 -0.83 8.91 -12.35
N ALA A 40 -2.09 8.66 -11.99
CA ALA A 40 -3.24 9.30 -12.63
C ALA A 40 -3.28 10.82 -12.42
N LEU A 41 -2.68 11.31 -11.33
CA LEU A 41 -2.60 12.74 -11.02
C LEU A 41 -1.25 13.36 -11.42
N GLY A 42 -0.34 12.60 -12.02
CA GLY A 42 1.00 13.06 -12.40
C GLY A 42 1.92 13.33 -11.19
N VAL A 43 1.66 12.69 -10.05
CA VAL A 43 2.48 12.78 -8.83
C VAL A 43 3.35 11.53 -8.72
N GLU A 44 4.66 11.70 -8.83
CA GLU A 44 5.60 10.58 -8.66
C GLU A 44 5.57 10.03 -7.23
N THR A 45 5.58 8.70 -7.09
CA THR A 45 5.57 8.02 -5.79
C THR A 45 6.77 7.07 -5.58
N PRO A 46 8.02 7.54 -5.75
CA PRO A 46 9.20 6.67 -5.84
C PRO A 46 9.43 5.80 -4.61
N THR A 47 9.08 6.28 -3.41
CA THR A 47 9.20 5.50 -2.17
C THR A 47 8.17 4.37 -2.12
N ILE A 48 6.93 4.62 -2.55
CA ILE A 48 5.88 3.60 -2.66
C ILE A 48 6.32 2.53 -3.67
N ASP A 49 6.82 2.96 -4.83
CA ASP A 49 7.30 2.06 -5.87
C ASP A 49 8.44 1.15 -5.41
N ALA A 50 9.38 1.70 -4.66
CA ALA A 50 10.48 0.92 -4.08
C ALA A 50 9.96 -0.11 -3.08
N LEU A 51 9.02 0.27 -2.20
CA LEU A 51 8.42 -0.64 -1.23
C LEU A 51 7.63 -1.77 -1.89
N VAL A 52 6.80 -1.46 -2.89
CA VAL A 52 6.04 -2.46 -3.66
C VAL A 52 6.99 -3.43 -4.37
N THR A 53 8.09 -2.93 -4.94
CA THR A 53 9.11 -3.76 -5.61
C THR A 53 9.78 -4.71 -4.62
N LEU A 54 10.19 -4.22 -3.45
CA LEU A 54 10.84 -5.04 -2.44
C LEU A 54 9.89 -6.11 -1.89
N ALA A 55 8.64 -5.74 -1.57
CA ALA A 55 7.64 -6.70 -1.11
C ALA A 55 7.34 -7.78 -2.17
N SER A 56 7.25 -7.37 -3.44
CA SER A 56 7.04 -8.27 -4.57
C SER A 56 8.18 -9.29 -4.70
N ALA A 57 9.42 -8.84 -4.54
CA ALA A 57 10.59 -9.70 -4.58
C ALA A 57 10.64 -10.68 -3.38
N VAL A 58 10.33 -10.19 -2.18
CA VAL A 58 10.32 -11.00 -0.95
C VAL A 58 9.29 -12.12 -1.01
N LEU A 59 8.09 -11.83 -1.50
CA LEU A 59 6.99 -12.80 -1.56
C LEU A 59 6.89 -13.54 -2.90
N ARG A 60 7.70 -13.14 -3.89
CA ARG A 60 7.69 -13.67 -5.27
C ARG A 60 6.30 -13.53 -5.92
N THR A 61 5.66 -12.41 -5.66
CA THR A 61 4.33 -12.05 -6.18
C THR A 61 4.42 -10.70 -6.84
N ASP A 62 3.88 -10.55 -8.04
CA ASP A 62 3.79 -9.23 -8.68
C ASP A 62 2.62 -8.45 -8.09
N PHE A 63 2.89 -7.64 -7.06
CA PHE A 63 1.85 -6.85 -6.40
C PHE A 63 1.29 -5.72 -7.25
N ARG A 64 1.97 -5.31 -8.33
CA ARG A 64 1.41 -4.32 -9.27
C ARG A 64 0.31 -4.95 -10.12
N ALA A 65 0.50 -6.20 -10.53
CA ALA A 65 -0.47 -6.92 -11.34
C ALA A 65 -1.77 -7.29 -10.59
N VAL A 66 -1.70 -7.40 -9.26
CA VAL A 66 -2.86 -7.74 -8.40
C VAL A 66 -3.35 -6.56 -7.55
N ALA A 67 -2.80 -5.37 -7.79
CA ALA A 67 -3.25 -4.14 -7.14
C ALA A 67 -4.70 -3.83 -7.52
N ARG A 68 -5.42 -3.15 -6.62
CA ARG A 68 -6.77 -2.68 -6.95
C ARG A 68 -6.69 -1.49 -7.89
N GLY A 69 -7.20 -1.67 -9.09
CA GLY A 69 -7.14 -0.67 -10.16
C GLY A 69 -8.05 0.53 -9.91
N LEU A 70 -7.80 1.63 -10.62
CA LEU A 70 -8.65 2.83 -10.55
C LEU A 70 -10.08 2.56 -11.05
N ASP A 71 -10.26 1.67 -12.02
CA ASP A 71 -11.58 1.22 -12.49
C ASP A 71 -12.38 0.55 -11.35
N GLU A 72 -11.72 -0.33 -10.58
CA GLU A 72 -12.33 -1.07 -9.48
C GLU A 72 -12.66 -0.19 -8.28
N LEU A 73 -12.07 1.00 -8.21
CA LEU A 73 -12.38 2.05 -7.23
C LEU A 73 -13.40 3.08 -7.76
N GLY A 74 -13.80 2.99 -9.03
CA GLY A 74 -14.65 4.01 -9.66
C GLY A 74 -13.97 5.37 -9.84
N LEU A 75 -12.63 5.39 -9.86
CA LEU A 75 -11.82 6.61 -9.97
C LEU A 75 -11.20 6.80 -11.36
N ALA A 76 -11.41 5.86 -12.29
CA ALA A 76 -10.89 5.96 -13.64
C ALA A 76 -11.36 7.24 -14.35
N GLY A 77 -10.40 7.98 -14.92
CA GLY A 77 -10.66 9.23 -15.63
C GLY A 77 -11.07 10.42 -14.75
N GLN A 78 -11.09 10.28 -13.42
CA GLN A 78 -11.35 11.38 -12.51
C GLN A 78 -10.12 12.29 -12.39
N ASP A 79 -10.36 13.58 -12.22
CA ASP A 79 -9.34 14.50 -11.72
C ASP A 79 -9.28 14.46 -10.18
N ALA A 80 -8.35 15.21 -9.59
CA ALA A 80 -8.20 15.26 -8.13
C ALA A 80 -9.49 15.70 -7.41
N ALA A 81 -10.27 16.63 -7.99
CA ALA A 81 -11.50 17.09 -7.38
C ALA A 81 -12.58 16.00 -7.39
N GLY A 82 -12.72 15.28 -8.52
CA GLY A 82 -13.60 14.13 -8.67
C GLY A 82 -13.26 13.00 -7.70
N MET A 83 -11.97 12.68 -7.54
CA MET A 83 -11.51 11.69 -6.56
C MET A 83 -11.82 12.10 -5.12
N VAL A 84 -11.62 13.37 -4.77
CA VAL A 84 -11.98 13.90 -3.44
C VAL A 84 -13.48 13.87 -3.20
N ALA A 85 -14.30 14.16 -4.20
CA ALA A 85 -15.75 14.06 -4.10
C ALA A 85 -16.21 12.61 -3.88
N ALA A 86 -15.63 11.66 -4.62
CA ALA A 86 -15.91 10.24 -4.47
C ALA A 86 -15.59 9.70 -3.07
N ALA A 87 -14.49 10.18 -2.46
CA ALA A 87 -14.10 9.78 -1.10
C ALA A 87 -15.00 10.35 0.03
N ARG A 88 -15.92 11.26 -0.30
CA ARG A 88 -16.82 11.93 0.67
C ARG A 88 -18.26 11.44 0.61
N GLY A 89 -18.61 10.62 -0.39
CA GLY A 89 -19.92 9.95 -0.50
C GLY A 89 -20.02 8.75 0.41
#